data_AF-G8JKE5-F1
#
_entry.id   AF-G8JKE5-F1
#
_cell.length_a   1.000
_cell.length_b   1.000
_cell.length_c   1.000
_cell.angle_alpha   90.00
_cell.angle_beta   90.00
_cell.angle_gamma   90.00
#
_symmetry.space_group_name_H-M   'P 1'
#
loop_
_entity.id
_entity.type
_entity.pdbx_description
1 polymer ?
#
loop_
_entity_poly.entity_id
_entity_poly.type
_entity_poly.pdbx_seq_one_letter_code
_entity_poly.pdbx_strand_id
1 'polypeptide(L)'
;MKSFIALTFIGILTYAYAEMVTVAECGGAQVNAMDNYRAPDYHKEKWYVTHVTKVTEPTECRTLTATTKSDGKTFTVEHPFGEGGSQTLHCEAQAEAAKRLTFTCKVGDQVVDKTIFITVNTDYNDYALYYLCTAPTGGTPHDTYLIARRKPGDNIPPQLESFTQGMEFKKC
;
A
#
# COMPACT_ATOMS: atom_id res chain seq x y z
N MET A 1 -20.47 -7.81 -53.71
CA MET A 1 -20.63 -6.76 -52.68
C MET A 1 -19.97 -7.27 -51.42
N LYS A 2 -18.96 -6.55 -50.91
CA LYS A 2 -18.16 -6.95 -49.74
C LYS A 2 -18.79 -6.36 -48.48
N SER A 3 -19.18 -7.22 -47.55
CA SER A 3 -19.67 -6.83 -46.22
C SER A 3 -18.52 -6.32 -45.37
N PHE A 4 -18.59 -5.08 -44.91
CA PHE A 4 -17.74 -4.55 -43.86
C PHE A 4 -18.58 -4.47 -42.58
N ILE A 5 -18.39 -5.43 -41.68
CA ILE A 5 -18.90 -5.34 -40.31
C ILE A 5 -17.85 -4.57 -39.52
N ALA A 6 -18.11 -3.29 -39.26
CA ALA A 6 -17.33 -2.50 -38.33
C ALA A 6 -17.71 -2.91 -36.91
N LEU A 7 -16.90 -3.77 -36.29
CA LEU A 7 -16.96 -4.05 -34.85
C LEU A 7 -16.34 -2.88 -34.11
N THR A 8 -17.17 -1.92 -33.72
CA THR A 8 -16.81 -0.92 -32.71
C THR A 8 -16.76 -1.61 -31.36
N PHE A 9 -15.54 -1.94 -30.91
CA PHE A 9 -15.30 -2.28 -29.51
C PHE A 9 -15.58 -1.04 -28.67
N ILE A 10 -16.83 -0.92 -28.19
CA ILE A 10 -17.16 -0.03 -27.09
C ILE A 10 -16.47 -0.64 -25.88
N GLY A 11 -15.25 -0.17 -25.60
CA GLY A 11 -14.56 -0.42 -24.37
C GLY A 11 -15.44 0.09 -23.24
N ILE A 12 -16.11 -0.82 -22.56
CA ILE A 12 -16.88 -0.52 -21.38
C ILE A 12 -15.84 -0.12 -20.32
N LEU A 13 -15.53 1.18 -20.24
CA LEU A 13 -14.95 1.73 -19.03
C LEU A 13 -16.02 1.61 -17.95
N THR A 14 -16.11 0.44 -17.33
CA THR A 14 -16.67 0.34 -15.99
C THR A 14 -15.70 1.07 -15.08
N TYR A 15 -15.84 2.39 -15.01
CA TYR A 15 -15.43 3.14 -13.82
C TYR A 15 -16.32 2.60 -12.70
N ALA A 16 -15.88 1.53 -12.05
CA ALA A 16 -16.33 1.23 -10.71
C ALA A 16 -16.05 2.51 -9.91
N TYR A 17 -17.10 3.13 -9.38
CA TYR A 17 -16.99 4.26 -8.48
C TYR A 17 -16.32 3.74 -7.20
N ALA A 18 -15.00 3.70 -7.23
CA ALA A 18 -14.21 3.33 -6.08
C ALA A 18 -14.44 4.39 -5.00
N GLU A 19 -14.82 3.93 -3.82
CA GLU A 19 -15.23 4.77 -2.70
C GLU A 19 -14.00 5.50 -2.14
N MET A 20 -14.08 6.82 -2.01
CA MET A 20 -13.01 7.58 -1.40
C MET A 20 -13.03 7.42 0.12
N VAL A 21 -11.88 7.05 0.68
CA VAL A 21 -11.65 7.00 2.12
C VAL A 21 -11.05 8.32 2.56
N THR A 22 -11.71 9.00 3.50
CA THR A 22 -11.14 10.17 4.18
C THR A 22 -10.21 9.72 5.31
N VAL A 23 -8.97 10.17 5.29
CA VAL A 23 -7.96 9.91 6.34
C VAL A 23 -7.74 11.16 7.16
N ALA A 24 -8.56 11.33 8.21
CA ALA A 24 -8.53 12.51 9.06
C ALA A 24 -7.19 12.68 9.78
N GLU A 25 -6.55 11.56 10.12
CA GLU A 25 -5.27 11.49 10.83
C GLU A 25 -4.12 12.15 10.06
N CYS A 26 -4.19 12.17 8.72
CA CYS A 26 -3.24 12.85 7.85
C CYS A 26 -3.91 14.01 7.10
N GLY A 27 -4.58 14.90 7.85
CA GLY A 27 -5.07 16.17 7.31
C GLY A 27 -6.32 16.06 6.43
N GLY A 28 -7.06 14.94 6.51
CA GLY A 28 -8.28 14.74 5.73
C GLY A 28 -8.04 14.31 4.28
N ALA A 29 -6.88 13.69 4.00
CA ALA A 29 -6.55 13.17 2.69
C ALA A 29 -7.68 12.26 2.16
N GLN A 30 -7.99 12.42 0.87
CA GLN A 30 -8.99 11.60 0.18
C GLN A 30 -8.25 10.55 -0.64
N VAL A 31 -8.45 9.28 -0.30
CA VAL A 31 -7.74 8.16 -0.93
C VAL A 31 -8.73 7.28 -1.65
N ASN A 32 -8.47 7.01 -2.92
CA ASN A 32 -9.29 6.12 -3.71
C ASN A 32 -8.94 4.66 -3.38
N ALA A 33 -9.70 4.03 -2.48
CA ALA A 33 -9.40 2.68 -2.02
C ALA A 33 -9.87 1.64 -3.05
N MET A 34 -9.04 0.62 -3.26
CA MET A 34 -9.36 -0.52 -4.12
C MET A 34 -10.60 -1.25 -3.59
N ASP A 35 -11.60 -1.38 -4.45
CA ASP A 35 -12.78 -2.18 -4.15
C ASP A 35 -12.41 -3.67 -4.04
N ASN A 36 -13.07 -4.38 -3.12
CA ASN A 36 -12.90 -5.81 -2.90
C ASN A 36 -11.44 -6.23 -2.63
N TYR A 37 -10.63 -5.36 -2.01
CA TYR A 37 -9.28 -5.72 -1.58
C TYR A 37 -9.29 -6.96 -0.68
N ARG A 38 -8.44 -7.94 -0.99
CA ARG A 38 -8.29 -9.18 -0.24
C ARG A 38 -6.96 -9.15 0.51
N ALA A 39 -6.99 -8.62 1.74
CA ALA A 39 -5.82 -8.59 2.60
C ALA A 39 -5.07 -9.94 2.70
N PRO A 40 -5.76 -11.09 2.86
CA PRO A 40 -5.08 -12.38 2.89
C PRO A 40 -4.25 -12.68 1.64
N ASP A 41 -4.62 -12.16 0.46
CA ASP A 41 -3.90 -12.41 -0.80
C ASP A 41 -2.62 -11.60 -0.92
N TYR A 42 -2.59 -10.39 -0.36
CA TYR A 42 -1.40 -9.55 -0.33
C TYR A 42 -0.41 -10.00 0.76
N HIS A 43 -0.92 -10.26 1.97
CA HIS A 43 -0.14 -10.61 3.16
C HIS A 43 0.25 -12.09 3.16
N LYS A 44 1.03 -12.55 2.17
CA LYS A 44 1.50 -13.94 2.05
C LYS A 44 3.02 -14.10 2.05
N GLU A 45 3.76 -13.07 1.63
CA GLU A 45 5.19 -13.18 1.41
C GLU A 45 5.86 -11.79 1.31
N LYS A 46 7.11 -11.79 0.85
CA LYS A 46 8.01 -10.64 0.74
C LYS A 46 7.56 -9.65 -0.34
N TRP A 47 7.77 -8.38 -0.05
CA TRP A 47 7.60 -7.25 -0.96
C TRP A 47 8.80 -6.32 -0.87
N TYR A 48 9.17 -5.72 -2.00
CA TYR A 48 10.24 -4.72 -2.11
C TYR A 48 9.61 -3.37 -2.37
N VAL A 49 9.74 -2.41 -1.45
CA VAL A 49 9.33 -1.03 -1.73
C VAL A 49 10.33 -0.43 -2.71
N THR A 50 9.82 0.04 -3.85
CA THR A 50 10.62 0.53 -4.98
C THR A 50 10.48 2.03 -5.19
N HIS A 51 9.35 2.60 -4.81
CA HIS A 51 9.08 4.02 -4.98
C HIS A 51 8.22 4.54 -3.83
N VAL A 52 8.45 5.79 -3.44
CA VAL A 52 7.65 6.51 -2.45
C VAL A 52 7.46 7.97 -2.87
N THR A 53 6.34 8.60 -2.54
CA THR A 53 6.17 10.05 -2.79
C THR A 53 6.95 10.91 -1.79
N LYS A 54 7.11 10.40 -0.57
CA LYS A 54 7.87 11.05 0.50
C LYS A 54 8.82 10.01 1.10
N VAL A 55 10.11 10.34 1.08
CA VAL A 55 11.13 9.57 1.79
C VAL A 55 11.14 10.05 3.23
N THR A 56 10.89 9.14 4.16
CA THR A 56 10.91 9.37 5.61
C THR A 56 12.19 8.78 6.21
N GLU A 57 12.49 9.11 7.47
CA GLU A 57 13.54 8.46 8.24
C GLU A 57 12.94 7.97 9.57
N PRO A 58 13.04 6.67 9.91
CA PRO A 58 13.60 5.60 9.09
C PRO A 58 12.76 5.32 7.83
N THR A 59 13.43 5.01 6.72
CA THR A 59 12.79 4.97 5.39
C THR A 59 11.82 3.81 5.16
N GLU A 60 10.70 4.13 4.51
CA GLU A 60 9.76 3.18 3.91
C GLU A 60 10.39 2.37 2.76
N CYS A 61 11.56 2.79 2.24
CA CYS A 61 12.33 2.10 1.21
C CYS A 61 12.99 0.83 1.73
N ARG A 62 12.17 -0.13 2.16
CA ARG A 62 12.63 -1.38 2.76
C ARG A 62 11.88 -2.57 2.19
N THR A 63 12.42 -3.75 2.48
CA THR A 63 11.68 -4.97 2.24
C THR A 63 10.64 -5.14 3.36
N LEU A 64 9.41 -5.43 2.95
CA LEU A 64 8.31 -5.78 3.83
C LEU A 64 8.09 -7.31 3.80
N THR A 65 7.99 -7.94 4.95
CA THR A 65 7.44 -9.29 5.08
C THR A 65 6.00 -9.16 5.53
N ALA A 66 5.07 -9.45 4.62
CA ALA A 66 3.65 -9.36 4.90
C ALA A 66 3.09 -10.77 5.14
N THR A 67 2.37 -10.98 6.24
CA THR A 67 1.86 -12.32 6.60
C THR A 67 0.46 -12.26 7.15
N THR A 68 -0.36 -13.24 6.79
CA THR A 68 -1.67 -13.49 7.38
C THR A 68 -1.51 -14.59 8.41
N LYS A 69 -1.91 -14.34 9.66
CA LYS A 69 -1.84 -15.36 10.70
C LYS A 69 -2.86 -16.47 10.43
N SER A 70 -2.73 -17.57 11.16
CA SER A 70 -3.57 -18.76 11.03
C SER A 70 -5.06 -18.52 11.25
N ASP A 71 -5.43 -17.44 11.95
CA ASP A 71 -6.83 -17.02 12.12
C ASP A 71 -7.48 -16.43 10.86
N GLY A 72 -6.68 -16.14 9.82
CA GLY A 72 -7.14 -15.54 8.56
C GLY A 72 -7.63 -14.09 8.67
N LYS A 73 -7.45 -13.44 9.83
CA LYS A 73 -7.97 -12.11 10.14
C LYS A 73 -6.92 -11.16 10.71
N THR A 74 -5.82 -11.69 11.22
CA THR A 74 -4.69 -10.91 11.67
C THR A 74 -3.65 -10.82 10.57
N PHE A 75 -3.21 -9.61 10.27
CA PHE A 75 -2.18 -9.31 9.28
C PHE A 75 -0.97 -8.71 9.97
N THR A 76 0.22 -9.13 9.57
CA THR A 76 1.47 -8.55 10.03
C THR A 76 2.26 -7.98 8.86
N VAL A 77 3.04 -6.96 9.17
CA VAL A 77 4.08 -6.40 8.30
C VAL A 77 5.33 -6.23 9.15
N GLU A 78 6.44 -6.78 8.68
CA GLU A 78 7.75 -6.63 9.34
C GLU A 78 8.76 -6.04 8.39
N HIS A 79 9.62 -5.16 8.90
CA HIS A 79 10.78 -4.67 8.16
C HIS A 79 11.91 -4.23 9.11
N PRO A 80 13.16 -4.14 8.61
CA PRO A 80 14.27 -3.59 9.39
C PRO A 80 13.94 -2.19 9.91
N PHE A 81 14.43 -1.83 11.10
CA PHE A 81 14.22 -0.55 11.79
C PHE A 81 15.49 -0.10 12.50
N GLY A 82 15.59 1.20 12.82
CA GLY A 82 16.77 1.79 13.46
C GLY A 82 17.99 1.91 12.53
N GLU A 83 19.09 2.38 13.10
CA GLU A 83 20.35 2.56 12.38
C GLU A 83 20.84 1.22 11.81
N GLY A 84 21.16 1.20 10.52
CA GLY A 84 21.60 0.01 9.80
C GLY A 84 20.59 -1.15 9.76
N GLY A 85 19.34 -0.96 10.19
CA GLY A 85 18.37 -2.05 10.32
C GLY A 85 18.65 -2.97 11.51
N SER A 86 19.27 -2.46 12.57
CA SER A 86 19.63 -3.23 13.78
C SER A 86 18.43 -3.75 14.57
N GLN A 87 17.24 -3.21 14.34
CA GLN A 87 15.99 -3.62 14.96
C GLN A 87 14.99 -4.11 13.91
N THR A 88 13.87 -4.68 14.35
CA THR A 88 12.74 -5.03 13.48
C THR A 88 11.52 -4.27 13.96
N LEU A 89 10.88 -3.55 13.05
CA LEU A 89 9.53 -3.02 13.26
C LEU A 89 8.55 -4.14 12.98
N HIS A 90 7.73 -4.49 13.97
CA HIS A 90 6.65 -5.46 13.84
C HIS A 90 5.32 -4.73 13.91
N CYS A 91 4.57 -4.74 12.82
CA CYS A 91 3.27 -4.12 12.70
C CYS A 91 2.18 -5.20 12.66
N GLU A 92 1.13 -5.03 13.45
CA GLU A 92 -0.03 -5.94 13.44
C GLU A 92 -1.34 -5.18 13.26
N ALA A 93 -2.21 -5.69 12.40
CA ALA A 93 -3.57 -5.21 12.19
C ALA A 93 -4.57 -6.36 12.22
N GLN A 94 -5.80 -6.07 12.59
CA GLN A 94 -6.94 -6.97 12.41
C GLN A 94 -7.70 -6.58 11.15
N ALA A 95 -8.42 -7.52 10.56
CA ALA A 95 -9.37 -7.23 9.49
C ALA A 95 -10.42 -6.22 9.98
N GLU A 96 -10.58 -5.14 9.24
CA GLU A 96 -11.58 -4.10 9.49
C GLU A 96 -12.66 -4.13 8.41
N ALA A 97 -13.86 -3.67 8.75
CA ALA A 97 -14.94 -3.50 7.77
C ALA A 97 -14.69 -2.30 6.82
N ALA A 98 -13.92 -1.32 7.27
CA ALA A 98 -13.50 -0.20 6.46
C ALA A 98 -12.49 -0.65 5.39
N LYS A 99 -12.39 0.06 4.26
CA LYS A 99 -11.41 -0.21 3.18
C LYS A 99 -9.97 0.20 3.56
N ARG A 100 -9.58 -0.05 4.81
CA ARG A 100 -8.27 0.26 5.39
C ARG A 100 -7.89 -0.79 6.42
N LEU A 101 -6.60 -0.92 6.70
CA LEU A 101 -6.07 -1.63 7.86
C LEU A 101 -5.34 -0.64 8.75
N THR A 102 -5.55 -0.71 10.07
CA THR A 102 -4.82 0.09 11.04
C THR A 102 -3.81 -0.78 11.76
N PHE A 103 -2.55 -0.65 11.36
CA PHE A 103 -1.44 -1.34 11.99
C PHE A 103 -1.01 -0.64 13.28
N THR A 104 -0.79 -1.41 14.32
CA THR A 104 -0.03 -0.97 15.51
C THR A 104 1.38 -1.52 15.39
N CYS A 105 2.38 -0.65 15.31
CA CYS A 105 3.76 -1.02 15.07
C CYS A 105 4.60 -0.91 16.33
N LYS A 106 5.44 -1.92 16.55
CA LYS A 106 6.26 -2.08 17.75
C LYS A 106 7.71 -2.38 17.42
N VAL A 107 8.60 -1.93 18.29
CA VAL A 107 9.98 -2.39 18.39
C VAL A 107 10.14 -3.07 19.75
N GLY A 108 10.36 -4.38 19.76
CA GLY A 108 10.16 -5.19 20.96
C GLY A 108 8.72 -5.05 21.45
N ASP A 109 8.55 -4.69 22.73
CA ASP A 109 7.22 -4.50 23.33
C ASP A 109 6.70 -3.06 23.25
N GLN A 110 7.54 -2.12 22.81
CA GLN A 110 7.19 -0.71 22.77
C GLN A 110 6.45 -0.37 21.47
N VAL A 111 5.26 0.21 21.59
CA VAL A 111 4.55 0.82 20.45
C VAL A 111 5.30 2.08 20.03
N VAL A 112 5.67 2.15 18.76
CA VAL A 112 6.40 3.28 18.19
C VAL A 112 5.55 4.09 17.22
N ASP A 113 4.59 3.49 16.54
CA ASP A 113 3.62 4.19 15.70
C ASP A 113 2.31 3.41 15.50
N LYS A 114 1.33 4.10 14.91
CA LYS A 114 0.18 3.49 14.24
C LYS A 114 0.19 3.89 12.78
N THR A 115 -0.05 2.93 11.89
CA THR A 115 -0.03 3.16 10.45
C THR A 115 -1.35 2.75 9.82
N ILE A 116 -2.04 3.70 9.20
CA ILE A 116 -3.20 3.43 8.35
C ILE A 116 -2.70 3.04 6.97
N PHE A 117 -3.15 1.87 6.53
CA PHE A 117 -2.77 1.26 5.26
C PHE A 117 -4.01 1.15 4.37
N ILE A 118 -3.98 1.81 3.21
CA ILE A 118 -5.06 1.78 2.23
C ILE A 118 -4.50 1.29 0.90
N THR A 119 -5.02 0.16 0.43
CA THR A 119 -4.73 -0.36 -0.91
C THR A 119 -5.40 0.52 -1.95
N VAL A 120 -4.62 1.08 -2.88
CA VAL A 120 -5.15 1.85 -4.01
C VAL A 120 -5.32 0.94 -5.23
N ASN A 121 -4.31 0.10 -5.51
CA ASN A 121 -4.38 -0.88 -6.57
C ASN A 121 -3.33 -1.99 -6.38
N THR A 122 -3.67 -3.24 -6.68
CA THR A 122 -2.71 -4.35 -6.68
C THR A 122 -3.23 -5.48 -7.56
N ASP A 123 -2.31 -6.22 -8.18
CA ASP A 123 -2.59 -7.49 -8.83
C ASP A 123 -2.27 -8.70 -7.94
N TYR A 124 -1.83 -8.45 -6.69
CA TYR A 124 -1.36 -9.41 -5.69
C TYR A 124 -0.10 -10.20 -6.03
N ASN A 125 0.38 -10.14 -7.28
CA ASN A 125 1.37 -11.05 -7.85
C ASN A 125 2.65 -10.36 -8.30
N ASP A 126 2.61 -9.07 -8.62
CA ASP A 126 3.75 -8.33 -9.13
C ASP A 126 3.87 -6.95 -8.51
N TYR A 127 2.76 -6.23 -8.34
CA TYR A 127 2.76 -4.89 -7.79
C TYR A 127 1.66 -4.60 -6.78
N ALA A 128 1.92 -3.59 -5.99
CA ALA A 128 0.89 -2.92 -5.23
C ALA A 128 1.21 -1.43 -5.03
N LEU A 129 0.19 -0.60 -5.12
CA LEU A 129 0.19 0.81 -4.77
C LEU A 129 -0.62 1.02 -3.49
N TYR A 130 0.02 1.61 -2.50
CA TYR A 130 -0.58 1.91 -1.20
C TYR A 130 -0.50 3.39 -0.90
N TYR A 131 -1.49 3.84 -0.15
CA TYR A 131 -1.37 5.03 0.67
C TYR A 131 -1.12 4.59 2.11
N LEU A 132 -0.08 5.16 2.72
CA LEU A 132 0.19 5.04 4.15
C LEU A 132 -0.01 6.39 4.82
N CYS A 133 -0.67 6.38 5.98
CA CYS A 133 -0.65 7.48 6.93
C CYS A 133 -0.10 6.97 8.26
N THR A 134 1.12 7.39 8.60
CA THR A 134 1.86 6.95 9.76
C THR A 134 1.78 8.03 10.84
N ALA A 135 1.38 7.62 12.04
CA ALA A 135 1.28 8.47 13.23
C ALA A 135 2.29 7.98 14.29
N PRO A 136 3.52 8.53 14.31
CA PRO A 136 4.53 8.18 15.30
C PRO A 136 4.09 8.57 16.71
N THR A 137 4.49 7.77 17.69
CA THR A 137 4.25 8.07 19.11
C THR A 137 5.02 9.33 19.49
N GLY A 138 4.28 10.39 19.87
CA GLY A 138 4.87 11.70 20.21
C GLY A 138 5.33 12.52 19.01
N GLY A 139 5.03 12.10 17.78
CA GLY A 139 5.37 12.81 16.55
C GLY A 139 4.16 13.34 15.79
N THR A 140 4.44 14.01 14.67
CA THR A 140 3.39 14.50 13.75
C THR A 140 3.06 13.41 12.73
N PRO A 141 1.77 13.12 12.50
CA PRO A 141 1.35 12.23 11.43
C PRO A 141 1.84 12.71 10.06
N HIS A 142 2.20 11.76 9.21
CA HIS A 142 2.66 12.03 7.85
C HIS A 142 2.20 10.90 6.94
N ASP A 143 2.06 11.23 5.66
CA ASP A 143 1.57 10.29 4.67
C ASP A 143 2.49 10.17 3.45
N THR A 144 2.42 9.01 2.80
CA THR A 144 3.13 8.74 1.57
C THR A 144 2.36 7.72 0.75
N TYR A 145 2.43 7.85 -0.58
CA TYR A 145 2.14 6.73 -1.46
C TYR A 145 3.40 5.92 -1.67
N LEU A 146 3.28 4.59 -1.67
CA LEU A 146 4.38 3.70 -1.97
C LEU A 146 4.00 2.65 -3.01
N ILE A 147 5.00 2.23 -3.78
CA ILE A 147 4.90 1.12 -4.74
C ILE A 147 5.75 -0.02 -4.24
N ALA A 148 5.10 -1.15 -3.97
CA ALA A 148 5.72 -2.40 -3.60
C ALA A 148 5.72 -3.38 -4.77
N ARG A 149 6.80 -4.16 -4.93
CA ARG A 149 6.99 -5.14 -6.00
C ARG A 149 7.38 -6.50 -5.44
N ARG A 150 7.00 -7.60 -6.09
CA ARG A 150 7.46 -8.95 -5.68
C ARG A 150 8.94 -9.18 -5.93
N LYS A 151 9.51 -8.44 -6.88
CA LYS A 151 10.93 -8.43 -7.19
C LYS A 151 11.47 -7.02 -7.04
N PRO A 152 12.73 -6.85 -6.62
CA PRO A 152 13.35 -5.53 -6.66
C PRO A 152 13.33 -5.00 -8.09
N GLY A 153 13.20 -3.69 -8.24
CA GLY A 153 13.05 -3.08 -9.54
C GLY A 153 12.88 -1.59 -9.44
N ASP A 154 13.09 -0.97 -10.60
CA ASP A 154 13.42 0.44 -10.69
C ASP A 154 12.38 1.24 -11.48
N ASN A 155 11.35 0.55 -11.98
CA ASN A 155 10.31 1.10 -12.81
C ASN A 155 8.98 1.12 -12.05
N ILE A 156 8.18 2.15 -12.34
CA ILE A 156 6.76 2.14 -12.01
C ILE A 156 6.08 1.15 -12.98
N PRO A 157 5.24 0.22 -12.47
CA PRO A 157 4.50 -0.73 -13.31
C PRO A 157 3.55 0.03 -14.26
N PRO A 158 3.48 -0.33 -15.57
CA PRO A 158 2.58 0.34 -16.52
C PRO A 158 1.11 0.33 -16.09
N GLN A 159 0.70 -0.71 -15.37
CA GLN A 159 -0.66 -0.86 -14.82
C GLN A 159 -1.02 0.22 -13.79
N LEU A 160 -0.01 0.89 -13.21
CA LEU A 160 -0.18 1.96 -12.24
C LEU A 160 -0.16 3.35 -12.88
N GLU A 161 0.10 3.50 -14.18
CA GLU A 161 0.27 4.81 -14.84
C GLU A 161 -0.88 5.79 -14.56
N SER A 162 -2.12 5.35 -14.72
CA SER A 162 -3.31 6.18 -14.44
C SER A 162 -3.48 6.51 -12.96
N PHE A 163 -2.99 5.64 -12.07
CA PHE A 163 -3.06 5.86 -10.63
C PHE A 163 -1.96 6.78 -10.14
N THR A 164 -0.80 6.79 -10.81
CA THR A 164 0.38 7.59 -10.44
C THR A 164 0.46 8.94 -11.15
N GLN A 165 -0.47 9.23 -12.06
CA GLN A 165 -0.46 10.46 -12.84
C GLN A 165 -0.50 11.69 -11.93
N GLY A 166 0.46 12.60 -12.12
CA GLY A 166 0.58 13.83 -11.33
C GLY A 166 1.18 13.65 -9.94
N MET A 167 1.60 12.43 -9.57
CA MET A 167 2.36 12.17 -8.34
C MET A 167 3.86 12.11 -8.62
N GLU A 168 4.65 12.74 -7.75
CA GLU A 168 6.11 12.69 -7.81
C GLU A 168 6.64 11.53 -6.96
N PHE A 169 6.90 10.40 -7.61
CA PHE A 169 7.54 9.26 -6.96
C PHE A 169 9.06 9.41 -6.97
N LYS A 170 9.65 9.24 -5.78
CA LYS A 170 11.09 9.09 -5.57
C LYS A 170 11.40 7.60 -5.53
N LYS A 171 12.53 7.26 -6.11
CA LYS A 171 13.01 5.89 -6.15
C LYS A 171 13.62 5.50 -4.81
N CYS A 172 13.35 4.27 -4.41
CA CYS A 172 14.12 3.48 -3.46
C CYS A 172 15.17 2.68 -4.27
#